data_AF-A0A9P7QH54-F1
#
_entry.id   AF-A0A9P7QH54-F1
#
_cell.length_a   1.000
_cell.length_b   1.000
_cell.length_c   1.000
_cell.angle_alpha   90.00
_cell.angle_beta   90.00
_cell.angle_gamma   90.00
#
_symmetry.space_group_name_H-M   'P 1'
#
loop_
_entity.id
_entity.type
_entity.pdbx_description
1 polymer ?
#
loop_
_entity_poly.entity_id
_entity_poly.type
_entity_poly.pdbx_seq_one_letter_code
_entity_poly.pdbx_strand_id
1 'polypeptide(L)'
;MYAVRDVPGKGKGLVATRNITKGTRILSERPLISAPNEVSNEERESIIYDQVKAMNKKERDIFPSFPNRYEFSDSATRYHGIFATSCILAASEPQHIFAIFPHACRINHDCNNNNNGLKDWNHDTNRYTVHAMRDIHAGEEITVSYETFLTNHETRRERFEDAMHFTCICRTCSLPDEQREERDHKIDQLVCLIKRADEVPLECTTDPWLTMLRYIDARVRVFQELDREDRNYGGALADAARLAIMMGDLARGRIFALKAAAIWKRLLSSDNPLTKKYTKMARSPPTDHEDGQDIWKTAVTDVPRGLGPDEFEDWLWKREKPRLVMTGEIVLKRRNFFFPFSELPHKNDIRGDGSFKNRRHWCFLGEILEYPLFILPMSLEVMDMHNKKTKVHFYTETRGYEVKNYHPRPESTIAILDAT
;
A
#
# COMPACT_ATOMS: atom_id res chain seq x y z
N MET A 1 4.31 23.66 17.80
CA MET A 1 4.74 22.26 17.51
C MET A 1 5.68 22.24 16.32
N TYR A 2 5.38 23.03 15.30
CA TYR A 2 6.23 23.26 14.13
C TYR A 2 6.36 24.76 13.85
N ALA A 3 7.27 25.11 12.95
CA ALA A 3 7.41 26.45 12.37
C ALA A 3 7.67 26.32 10.87
N VAL A 4 7.18 27.30 10.09
CA VAL A 4 7.54 27.44 8.67
C VAL A 4 8.98 27.95 8.60
N ARG A 5 9.86 27.25 7.88
CA ARG A 5 11.27 27.62 7.70
C ARG A 5 11.69 27.47 6.26
N ASP A 6 12.76 28.16 5.87
CA ASP A 6 13.47 27.86 4.63
C ASP A 6 14.18 26.50 4.76
N VAL A 7 13.98 25.64 3.77
CA VAL A 7 14.59 24.33 3.64
C VAL A 7 15.45 24.35 2.39
N PRO A 8 16.78 24.14 2.51
CA PRO A 8 17.69 24.17 1.37
C PRO A 8 17.20 23.28 0.22
N GLY A 9 17.08 23.87 -0.98
CA GLY A 9 16.65 23.17 -2.20
C GLY A 9 15.15 22.83 -2.28
N LYS A 10 14.34 23.13 -1.24
CA LYS A 10 12.90 22.81 -1.20
C LYS A 10 12.00 24.02 -0.93
N GLY A 11 12.56 25.24 -0.87
CA GLY A 11 11.78 26.44 -0.57
C GLY A 11 11.34 26.48 0.90
N LYS A 12 10.05 26.64 1.17
CA LYS A 12 9.52 26.65 2.55
C LYS A 12 9.09 25.24 2.96
N GLY A 13 9.35 24.86 4.21
CA GLY A 13 8.95 23.59 4.82
C GLY A 13 8.40 23.78 6.23
N LEU A 14 7.71 22.78 6.76
CA LEU A 14 7.38 22.73 8.19
C LEU A 14 8.48 21.98 8.95
N VAL A 15 9.05 22.61 9.97
CA VAL A 15 10.10 22.01 10.80
C VAL A 15 9.61 21.91 12.24
N ALA A 16 9.79 20.73 12.85
CA ALA A 16 9.40 20.50 14.23
C ALA A 16 10.18 21.41 15.19
N THR A 17 9.48 22.09 16.10
CA THR A 17 10.09 22.96 17.12
C THR A 17 10.30 22.27 18.47
N ARG A 18 9.82 21.03 18.58
CA ARG A 18 9.95 20.14 19.73
C ARG A 18 9.75 18.69 19.24
N ASN A 19 10.08 17.71 20.06
CA ASN A 19 9.76 16.31 19.75
C ASN A 19 8.23 16.13 19.62
N ILE A 20 7.81 15.37 18.61
CA ILE A 20 6.42 15.03 18.31
C ILE A 20 6.30 13.52 18.35
N THR A 21 5.42 12.98 19.20
CA THR A 21 5.23 11.54 19.33
C THR A 21 4.37 10.99 18.18
N LYS A 22 4.60 9.73 17.80
CA LYS A 22 3.78 8.99 16.83
C LYS A 22 2.28 9.12 17.17
N GLY A 23 1.48 9.34 16.13
CA GLY A 23 0.03 9.51 16.19
C GLY A 23 -0.46 10.91 16.59
N THR A 24 0.45 11.84 16.91
CA THR A 24 0.07 13.23 17.20
C THR A 24 -0.50 13.89 15.96
N ARG A 25 -1.68 14.52 16.09
CA ARG A 25 -2.19 15.46 15.09
C ARG A 25 -1.32 16.71 15.06
N ILE A 26 -0.56 16.87 13.97
CA ILE A 26 0.36 17.98 13.74
C ILE A 26 -0.43 19.23 13.38
N LEU A 27 -1.34 19.14 12.41
CA LEU A 27 -2.21 20.25 12.01
C LEU A 27 -3.64 19.80 11.67
N SER A 28 -4.57 20.76 11.70
CA SER A 28 -5.98 20.61 11.33
C SER A 28 -6.53 21.94 10.83
N GLU A 29 -6.60 22.10 9.51
CA GLU A 29 -6.81 23.41 8.87
C GLU A 29 -8.05 23.41 7.97
N ARG A 30 -8.69 24.58 7.90
CA ARG A 30 -9.69 24.88 6.86
C ARG A 30 -8.97 25.42 5.62
N PRO A 31 -9.53 25.24 4.43
CA PRO A 31 -8.96 25.83 3.22
C PRO A 31 -9.00 27.36 3.30
N LEU A 32 -7.97 28.02 2.77
CA LEU A 32 -7.98 29.46 2.46
C LEU A 32 -8.76 29.72 1.17
N ILE A 33 -8.53 28.86 0.18
CA ILE A 33 -9.22 28.87 -1.11
C ILE A 33 -9.48 27.41 -1.46
N SER A 34 -10.65 27.14 -2.04
CA SER A 34 -10.95 25.85 -2.65
C SER A 34 -11.68 26.02 -3.96
N ALA A 35 -11.42 25.12 -4.91
CA ALA A 35 -12.15 25.08 -6.16
C ALA A 35 -12.36 23.63 -6.61
N PRO A 36 -13.49 23.32 -7.29
CA PRO A 36 -13.68 22.04 -7.96
C PRO A 36 -12.61 21.79 -9.02
N ASN A 37 -12.29 20.52 -9.24
CA ASN A 37 -11.45 20.12 -10.34
C ASN A 37 -12.24 20.09 -11.65
N GLU A 38 -13.49 19.60 -11.61
CA GLU A 38 -14.34 19.29 -12.76
C GLU A 38 -15.05 20.52 -13.39
N VAL A 39 -14.49 21.72 -13.22
CA VAL A 39 -15.01 22.97 -13.82
C VAL A 39 -14.07 23.50 -14.91
N SER A 40 -14.55 24.42 -15.75
CA SER A 40 -13.70 25.08 -16.75
C SER A 40 -12.60 25.92 -16.08
N ASN A 41 -11.54 26.26 -16.82
CA ASN A 41 -10.49 27.13 -16.27
C ASN A 41 -11.02 28.53 -15.96
N GLU A 42 -11.89 29.07 -16.82
CA GLU A 42 -12.53 30.38 -16.66
C GLU A 42 -13.43 30.41 -15.41
N GLU A 43 -14.20 29.34 -15.18
CA GLU A 43 -15.02 29.19 -13.99
C GLU A 43 -14.15 29.09 -12.73
N ARG A 44 -13.07 28.30 -12.79
CA ARG A 44 -12.12 28.16 -11.67
C ARG A 44 -11.44 29.48 -11.34
N GLU A 45 -11.01 30.24 -12.34
CA GLU A 45 -10.43 31.58 -12.20
C GLU A 45 -11.37 32.53 -11.48
N SER A 46 -12.64 32.56 -11.89
CA SER A 46 -13.69 33.36 -11.25
C SER A 46 -13.89 32.98 -9.78
N ILE A 47 -14.05 31.68 -9.49
CA ILE A 47 -14.22 31.12 -8.14
C ILE A 47 -13.05 31.51 -7.21
N ILE A 48 -11.82 31.42 -7.71
CA ILE A 48 -10.61 31.76 -6.95
C ILE A 48 -10.56 33.26 -6.70
N TYR A 49 -10.81 34.08 -7.73
CA TYR A 49 -10.75 35.53 -7.63
C TYR A 49 -11.72 36.08 -6.57
N ASP A 50 -12.96 35.60 -6.57
CA ASP A 50 -13.99 36.02 -5.61
C ASP A 50 -13.62 35.64 -4.17
N GLN A 51 -13.07 34.45 -3.95
CA GLN A 51 -12.58 34.03 -2.64
C GLN A 51 -11.45 34.91 -2.13
N VAL A 52 -10.46 35.25 -2.98
CA VAL A 52 -9.36 36.15 -2.60
C VAL A 52 -9.86 37.54 -2.26
N LYS A 53 -10.84 38.05 -3.00
CA LYS A 53 -11.46 39.36 -2.74
C LYS A 53 -12.18 39.40 -1.40
N ALA A 54 -12.78 38.28 -0.99
CA ALA A 54 -13.49 38.14 0.28
C ALA A 54 -12.56 37.93 1.50
N MET A 55 -11.27 37.65 1.29
CA MET A 55 -10.32 37.37 2.36
C MET A 55 -10.14 38.54 3.34
N ASN A 56 -9.94 38.20 4.62
CA ASN A 56 -9.50 39.17 5.62
C ASN A 56 -8.01 39.55 5.42
N LYS A 57 -7.53 40.55 6.18
CA LYS A 57 -6.16 41.04 6.03
C LYS A 57 -5.10 39.96 6.23
N LYS A 58 -5.27 39.08 7.24
CA LYS A 58 -4.30 38.01 7.53
C LYS A 58 -4.23 36.97 6.41
N GLU A 59 -5.37 36.60 5.84
CA GLU A 59 -5.45 35.65 4.72
C GLU A 59 -4.83 36.23 3.43
N ARG A 60 -5.05 37.54 3.19
CA ARG A 60 -4.43 38.28 2.08
C ARG A 60 -2.92 38.40 2.18
N ASP A 61 -2.34 38.31 3.38
CA ASP A 61 -0.89 38.27 3.53
C ASP A 61 -0.33 36.86 3.26
N ILE A 62 -1.14 35.80 3.46
CA ILE A 62 -0.72 34.41 3.29
C ILE A 62 -0.83 33.97 1.83
N PHE A 63 -1.97 34.16 1.17
CA PHE A 63 -2.21 33.58 -0.15
C PHE A 63 -1.20 34.04 -1.22
N PRO A 64 -0.88 35.33 -1.38
CA PRO A 64 0.11 35.80 -2.36
C PRO A 64 1.55 35.39 -2.06
N SER A 65 1.83 34.82 -0.88
CA SER A 65 3.16 34.32 -0.50
C SER A 65 3.45 32.90 -0.98
N PHE A 66 2.47 32.22 -1.59
CA PHE A 66 2.67 30.96 -2.26
C PHE A 66 3.32 31.16 -3.63
N PRO A 67 4.12 30.20 -4.11
CA PRO A 67 4.77 30.31 -5.41
C PRO A 67 3.75 30.35 -6.55
N ASN A 68 4.09 31.09 -7.60
CA ASN A 68 3.41 31.08 -8.89
C ASN A 68 4.42 30.77 -9.98
N ARG A 69 4.21 29.67 -10.71
CA ARG A 69 5.06 29.27 -11.84
C ARG A 69 4.55 29.74 -13.20
N TYR A 70 3.34 30.31 -13.25
CA TYR A 70 2.68 30.73 -14.48
C TYR A 70 2.85 32.23 -14.67
N GLU A 71 3.06 32.65 -15.93
CA GLU A 71 2.98 34.06 -16.30
C GLU A 71 1.57 34.59 -16.06
N PHE A 72 1.48 35.88 -15.73
CA PHE A 72 0.21 36.54 -15.43
C PHE A 72 0.23 38.00 -15.89
N SER A 73 -0.91 38.48 -16.37
CA SER A 73 -1.11 39.86 -16.83
C SER A 73 -2.01 40.66 -15.87
N ASP A 74 -2.79 39.99 -15.05
CA ASP A 74 -3.74 40.58 -14.11
C ASP A 74 -3.84 39.78 -12.80
N SER A 75 -4.72 40.21 -11.91
CA SER A 75 -4.91 39.54 -10.61
C SER A 75 -5.59 38.18 -10.74
N ALA A 76 -6.51 37.98 -11.68
CA ALA A 76 -7.24 36.72 -11.85
C ALA A 76 -6.30 35.61 -12.32
N THR A 77 -5.55 35.87 -13.39
CA THR A 77 -4.52 34.98 -13.94
C THR A 77 -3.41 34.71 -12.92
N ARG A 78 -3.01 35.73 -12.13
CA ARG A 78 -2.05 35.53 -11.03
C ARG A 78 -2.57 34.59 -9.96
N TYR A 79 -3.80 34.78 -9.49
CA TYR A 79 -4.36 33.98 -8.40
C TYR A 79 -4.60 32.53 -8.83
N HIS A 80 -5.06 32.32 -10.06
CA HIS A 80 -5.18 30.99 -10.64
C HIS A 80 -3.82 30.32 -10.79
N GLY A 81 -2.79 31.04 -11.24
CA GLY A 81 -1.43 30.51 -11.30
C GLY A 81 -0.89 30.07 -9.94
N ILE A 82 -1.09 30.86 -8.87
CA ILE A 82 -0.75 30.47 -7.49
C ILE A 82 -1.49 29.19 -7.09
N PHE A 83 -2.79 29.15 -7.35
CA PHE A 83 -3.63 27.99 -7.03
C PHE A 83 -3.17 26.73 -7.77
N ALA A 84 -2.98 26.79 -9.08
CA ALA A 84 -2.49 25.68 -9.90
C ALA A 84 -1.10 25.21 -9.48
N THR A 85 -0.26 26.10 -8.93
CA THR A 85 1.08 25.75 -8.45
C THR A 85 1.05 25.03 -7.09
N SER A 86 0.17 25.44 -6.18
CA SER A 86 0.29 25.11 -4.75
C SER A 86 -0.90 24.37 -4.14
N CYS A 87 -2.01 24.24 -4.87
CA CYS A 87 -3.19 23.56 -4.34
C CYS A 87 -2.91 22.06 -4.13
N ILE A 88 -3.61 21.49 -3.15
CA ILE A 88 -3.58 20.06 -2.86
C ILE A 88 -5.00 19.53 -2.83
N LEU A 89 -5.16 18.24 -3.13
CA LEU A 89 -6.45 17.57 -3.06
C LEU A 89 -7.00 17.62 -1.62
N ALA A 90 -8.14 18.27 -1.46
CA ALA A 90 -8.87 18.37 -0.20
C ALA A 90 -9.92 17.27 -0.10
N ALA A 91 -10.78 17.08 -1.10
CA ALA A 91 -11.80 16.02 -1.09
C ALA A 91 -11.86 15.33 -2.45
N SER A 92 -12.26 14.06 -2.47
CA SER A 92 -12.46 13.28 -3.72
C SER A 92 -13.92 12.91 -3.98
N GLU A 93 -14.80 13.11 -3.00
CA GLU A 93 -16.20 12.68 -3.04
C GLU A 93 -17.09 13.79 -2.46
N PRO A 94 -18.23 14.13 -3.11
CA PRO A 94 -18.76 13.57 -4.36
C PRO A 94 -18.03 14.05 -5.63
N GLN A 95 -17.09 14.99 -5.51
CA GLN A 95 -16.26 15.50 -6.60
C GLN A 95 -14.88 15.88 -6.07
N HIS A 96 -13.89 16.03 -6.96
CA HIS A 96 -12.55 16.44 -6.53
C HIS A 96 -12.52 17.94 -6.21
N ILE A 97 -12.16 18.27 -4.98
CA ILE A 97 -11.93 19.65 -4.54
C ILE A 97 -10.45 19.81 -4.27
N PHE A 98 -9.82 20.77 -4.94
CA PHE A 98 -8.48 21.21 -4.64
C PHE A 98 -8.53 22.46 -3.77
N ALA A 99 -7.54 22.62 -2.90
CA ALA A 99 -7.50 23.75 -2.00
C ALA A 99 -6.09 24.18 -1.63
N ILE A 100 -5.95 25.45 -1.26
CA ILE A 100 -4.77 25.98 -0.58
C ILE A 100 -5.04 26.05 0.91
N PHE A 101 -4.12 25.49 1.70
CA PHE A 101 -4.12 25.54 3.15
C PHE A 101 -2.93 26.38 3.63
N PRO A 102 -3.07 27.17 4.72
CA PRO A 102 -2.03 28.08 5.17
C PRO A 102 -0.66 27.40 5.41
N HIS A 103 -0.67 26.21 6.01
CA HIS A 103 0.54 25.47 6.32
C HIS A 103 0.63 24.13 5.60
N ALA A 104 -0.48 23.42 5.37
CA ALA A 104 -0.41 22.09 4.76
C ALA A 104 0.19 22.10 3.33
N CYS A 105 -0.07 23.15 2.55
CA CYS A 105 0.54 23.35 1.22
C CYS A 105 2.04 23.72 1.26
N ARG A 106 2.64 23.87 2.45
CA ARG A 106 4.07 24.13 2.65
C ARG A 106 4.83 22.90 3.15
N ILE A 107 4.15 21.77 3.34
CA ILE A 107 4.80 20.54 3.77
C ILE A 107 5.47 19.93 2.56
N ASN A 108 6.79 19.74 2.61
CA ASN A 108 7.54 19.18 1.51
C ASN A 108 7.32 17.67 1.35
N HIS A 109 7.69 17.20 0.17
CA HIS A 109 7.65 15.79 -0.18
C HIS A 109 8.76 14.98 0.51
N ASP A 110 8.39 13.81 1.01
CA ASP A 110 9.26 12.65 1.08
C ASP A 110 8.49 11.42 0.61
N CYS A 111 9.15 10.49 -0.07
CA CYS A 111 8.51 9.30 -0.57
C CYS A 111 7.96 8.48 0.58
N ASN A 112 6.92 7.73 0.24
CA ASN A 112 6.08 7.04 1.19
C ASN A 112 6.85 6.32 2.30
N ASN A 113 7.95 5.61 2.03
CA ASN A 113 8.69 4.84 3.05
C ASN A 113 9.56 5.66 4.03
N ASN A 114 9.70 6.96 3.83
CA ASN A 114 10.51 7.83 4.68
C ASN A 114 9.71 8.96 5.33
N ASN A 115 8.58 9.35 4.73
CA ASN A 115 7.78 10.45 5.24
C ASN A 115 7.33 10.19 6.69
N ASN A 116 7.14 11.28 7.42
CA ASN A 116 6.78 11.22 8.83
C ASN A 116 5.37 11.77 9.11
N GLY A 117 4.69 12.30 8.09
CA GLY A 117 3.31 12.78 8.15
C GLY A 117 2.36 11.99 7.27
N LEU A 118 1.19 11.62 7.82
CA LEU A 118 0.05 11.12 7.06
C LEU A 118 -0.97 12.25 6.87
N LYS A 119 -1.22 12.60 5.61
CA LYS A 119 -2.27 13.55 5.21
C LYS A 119 -3.63 12.87 5.03
N ASP A 120 -4.71 13.51 5.46
CA ASP A 120 -6.09 13.05 5.25
C ASP A 120 -7.08 14.21 5.35
N TRP A 121 -8.24 14.04 4.69
CA TRP A 121 -9.37 14.96 4.81
C TRP A 121 -10.46 14.38 5.68
N ASN A 122 -10.75 15.06 6.79
CA ASN A 122 -11.81 14.65 7.68
C ASN A 122 -13.14 15.29 7.24
N HIS A 123 -13.98 14.50 6.57
CA HIS A 123 -15.30 14.91 6.08
C HIS A 123 -16.27 15.36 7.20
N ASP A 124 -16.18 14.81 8.42
CA ASP A 124 -17.05 15.21 9.53
C ASP A 124 -16.74 16.64 10.01
N THR A 125 -15.48 17.06 9.88
CA THR A 125 -15.01 18.37 10.38
C THR A 125 -14.71 19.37 9.26
N ASN A 126 -14.73 18.93 7.99
CA ASN A 126 -14.29 19.67 6.81
C ASN A 126 -12.91 20.30 7.02
N ARG A 127 -11.94 19.48 7.46
CA ARG A 127 -10.57 19.92 7.75
C ARG A 127 -9.55 18.98 7.16
N TYR A 128 -8.48 19.58 6.65
CA TYR A 128 -7.28 18.88 6.25
C TYR A 128 -6.42 18.61 7.48
N THR A 129 -5.99 17.36 7.64
CA THR A 129 -5.23 16.92 8.82
C THR A 129 -3.93 16.28 8.42
N VAL A 130 -2.91 16.49 9.24
CA VAL A 130 -1.64 15.75 9.15
C VAL A 130 -1.31 15.18 10.51
N HIS A 131 -1.00 13.90 10.56
CA HIS A 131 -0.64 13.18 11.79
C HIS A 131 0.74 12.55 11.67
N ALA A 132 1.48 12.51 12.77
CA ALA A 132 2.80 11.90 12.81
C ALA A 132 2.71 10.37 12.65
N MET A 133 3.41 9.79 11.67
CA MET A 133 3.46 8.34 11.42
C MET A 133 4.52 7.63 12.28
N ARG A 134 5.48 8.40 12.79
CA ARG A 134 6.52 7.99 13.74
C ARG A 134 6.87 9.17 14.65
N ASP A 135 7.77 8.95 15.60
CA ASP A 135 8.34 10.05 16.36
C ASP A 135 9.13 10.98 15.42
N ILE A 136 8.99 12.28 15.63
CA ILE A 136 9.67 13.35 14.87
C ILE A 136 10.47 14.18 15.87
N HIS A 137 11.77 14.30 15.64
CA HIS A 137 12.64 15.02 16.56
C HIS A 137 12.58 16.54 16.34
N ALA A 138 12.86 17.32 17.38
CA ALA A 138 13.03 18.77 17.24
C ALA A 138 14.10 19.09 16.17
N GLY A 139 13.79 20.00 15.25
CA GLY A 139 14.66 20.34 14.12
C GLY A 139 14.46 19.49 12.88
N GLU A 140 13.73 18.37 12.97
CA GLU A 140 13.41 17.53 11.81
C GLU A 140 12.31 18.16 10.94
N GLU A 141 12.44 18.02 9.62
CA GLU A 141 11.42 18.44 8.66
C GLU A 141 10.21 17.50 8.75
N ILE A 142 9.01 18.06 8.80
CA ILE A 142 7.75 17.32 8.66
C ILE A 142 7.49 17.18 7.16
N THR A 143 7.31 15.95 6.70
CA THR A 143 7.14 15.62 5.28
C THR A 143 5.94 14.72 5.05
N VAL A 144 5.32 14.82 3.87
CA VAL A 144 4.22 13.94 3.43
C VAL A 144 4.54 13.38 2.05
N SER A 145 3.91 12.28 1.65
CA SER A 145 3.97 11.88 0.23
C SER A 145 3.04 12.76 -0.59
N TYR A 146 3.52 13.24 -1.74
CA TYR A 146 2.65 13.91 -2.71
C TYR A 146 1.87 12.88 -3.52
N GLU A 147 2.55 11.78 -3.86
CA GLU A 147 2.04 10.66 -4.66
C GLU A 147 1.45 9.51 -3.83
N THR A 148 0.69 8.66 -4.52
CA THR A 148 0.19 7.40 -3.98
C THR A 148 1.33 6.40 -3.73
N PHE A 149 1.18 5.54 -2.72
CA PHE A 149 2.17 4.53 -2.35
C PHE A 149 2.40 3.45 -3.42
N LEU A 150 1.40 3.22 -4.27
CA LEU A 150 1.33 2.11 -5.21
C LEU A 150 2.00 2.42 -6.55
N THR A 151 3.14 3.11 -6.52
CA THR A 151 3.89 3.51 -7.71
C THR A 151 5.34 3.04 -7.62
N ASN A 152 5.86 2.43 -8.69
CA ASN A 152 7.26 2.01 -8.80
C ASN A 152 8.20 3.22 -8.98
N HIS A 153 9.51 3.03 -8.92
CA HIS A 153 10.48 4.12 -8.98
C HIS A 153 10.38 4.97 -10.25
N GLU A 154 10.28 4.32 -11.41
CA GLU A 154 10.22 4.99 -12.71
C GLU A 154 8.97 5.87 -12.83
N THR A 155 7.78 5.33 -12.55
CA THR A 155 6.53 6.08 -12.58
C THR A 155 6.55 7.26 -11.60
N ARG A 156 7.16 7.10 -10.42
CA ARG A 156 7.31 8.23 -9.47
C ARG A 156 8.20 9.32 -10.05
N ARG A 157 9.35 8.96 -10.61
CA ARG A 157 10.31 9.92 -11.20
C ARG A 157 9.64 10.72 -12.33
N GLU A 158 9.00 10.03 -13.27
CA GLU A 158 8.29 10.68 -14.38
C GLU A 158 7.22 11.67 -13.87
N ARG A 159 6.39 11.25 -12.91
CA ARG A 159 5.37 12.15 -12.32
C ARG A 159 5.97 13.37 -11.64
N PHE A 160 7.07 13.21 -10.90
CA PHE A 160 7.70 14.35 -10.24
C PHE A 160 8.37 15.31 -11.22
N GLU A 161 8.93 14.80 -12.32
CA GLU A 161 9.52 15.63 -13.38
C GLU A 161 8.44 16.36 -14.20
N ASP A 162 7.39 15.65 -14.62
CA ASP A 162 6.36 16.16 -15.53
C ASP A 162 5.33 17.05 -14.82
N ALA A 163 4.86 16.67 -13.63
CA ALA A 163 3.79 17.38 -12.94
C ALA A 163 4.30 18.37 -11.88
N MET A 164 5.39 18.02 -11.19
CA MET A 164 5.88 18.76 -10.02
C MET A 164 7.21 19.50 -10.26
N HIS A 165 7.86 19.24 -11.40
CA HIS A 165 9.12 19.85 -11.85
C HIS A 165 10.27 19.81 -10.84
N PHE A 166 10.45 18.66 -10.18
CA PHE A 166 11.64 18.42 -9.37
C PHE A 166 12.07 16.95 -9.40
N THR A 167 13.36 16.69 -9.18
CA THR A 167 13.88 15.34 -9.00
C THR A 167 13.89 14.97 -7.51
N CYS A 168 13.19 13.90 -7.14
CA CYS A 168 13.13 13.45 -5.74
C CYS A 168 14.42 12.73 -5.32
N ILE A 169 15.15 13.31 -4.36
CA ILE A 169 16.42 12.79 -3.84
C ILE A 169 16.29 12.14 -2.44
N CYS A 170 15.09 11.69 -2.09
CA CYS A 170 14.87 11.08 -0.78
C CYS A 170 15.52 9.69 -0.67
N ARG A 171 15.69 9.18 0.55
CA ARG A 171 16.29 7.85 0.79
C ARG A 171 15.61 6.71 0.01
N THR A 172 14.31 6.79 -0.28
CA THR A 172 13.60 5.76 -1.07
C THR A 172 14.02 5.80 -2.54
N CYS A 173 14.21 6.99 -3.11
CA CYS A 173 14.68 7.14 -4.49
C CYS A 173 16.19 6.90 -4.61
N SER A 174 16.94 7.16 -3.54
CA SER A 174 18.39 6.93 -3.47
C SER A 174 18.78 5.53 -2.97
N LEU A 175 17.84 4.58 -2.88
CA LEU A 175 18.16 3.19 -2.58
C LEU A 175 19.12 2.61 -3.64
N PRO A 176 20.04 1.71 -3.26
CA PRO A 176 20.79 0.89 -4.21
C PRO A 176 19.85 0.11 -5.13
N ASP A 177 20.29 -0.20 -6.35
CA ASP A 177 19.43 -0.78 -7.38
C ASP A 177 18.75 -2.09 -6.93
N GLU A 178 19.48 -3.01 -6.29
CA GLU A 178 18.91 -4.26 -5.75
C GLU A 178 17.77 -4.02 -4.73
N GLN A 179 17.96 -3.07 -3.80
CA GLN A 179 16.93 -2.74 -2.80
C GLN A 179 15.74 -2.02 -3.44
N ARG A 180 15.99 -1.22 -4.48
CA ARG A 180 14.96 -0.52 -5.24
C ARG A 180 14.10 -1.50 -6.03
N GLU A 181 14.73 -2.45 -6.72
CA GLU A 181 14.07 -3.52 -7.47
C GLU A 181 13.21 -4.38 -6.56
N GLU A 182 13.75 -4.84 -5.43
CA GLU A 182 12.99 -5.64 -4.45
C GLU A 182 11.78 -4.88 -3.89
N ARG A 183 11.96 -3.58 -3.61
CA ARG A 183 10.85 -2.73 -3.20
C ARG A 183 9.80 -2.61 -4.31
N ASP A 184 10.20 -2.34 -5.55
CA ASP A 184 9.29 -2.17 -6.67
C ASP A 184 8.53 -3.47 -6.98
N HIS A 185 9.17 -4.63 -6.83
CA HIS A 185 8.49 -5.93 -6.89
C HIS A 185 7.35 -6.02 -5.87
N LYS A 186 7.59 -5.66 -4.61
CA LYS A 186 6.55 -5.64 -3.58
C LYS A 186 5.41 -4.66 -3.90
N ILE A 187 5.72 -3.50 -4.48
CA ILE A 187 4.69 -2.56 -4.94
C ILE A 187 3.85 -3.16 -6.07
N ASP A 188 4.48 -3.82 -7.04
CA ASP A 188 3.79 -4.50 -8.13
C ASP A 188 2.91 -5.64 -7.60
N GLN A 189 3.37 -6.39 -6.59
CA GLN A 189 2.58 -7.39 -5.87
C GLN A 189 1.34 -6.75 -5.23
N LEU A 190 1.48 -5.61 -4.55
CA LEU A 190 0.35 -4.91 -3.93
C LEU A 190 -0.67 -4.44 -4.98
N VAL A 191 -0.22 -3.81 -6.08
CA VAL A 191 -1.09 -3.37 -7.17
C VAL A 191 -1.85 -4.56 -7.76
N CYS A 192 -1.15 -5.67 -7.96
CA CYS A 192 -1.69 -6.92 -8.48
C CYS A 192 -2.77 -7.51 -7.55
N LEU A 193 -2.49 -7.55 -6.24
CA LEU A 193 -3.41 -8.04 -5.22
C LEU A 193 -4.64 -7.16 -5.03
N ILE A 194 -4.48 -5.83 -5.11
CA ILE A 194 -5.59 -4.88 -5.02
C ILE A 194 -6.54 -5.09 -6.19
N LYS A 195 -6.02 -5.17 -7.43
CA LYS A 195 -6.85 -5.44 -8.61
C LYS A 195 -7.61 -6.76 -8.50
N ARG A 196 -6.95 -7.81 -7.99
CA ARG A 196 -7.58 -9.12 -7.77
C ARG A 196 -8.62 -9.13 -6.65
N ALA A 197 -8.50 -8.25 -5.67
CA ALA A 197 -9.48 -8.15 -4.59
C ALA A 197 -10.85 -7.65 -5.09
N ASP A 198 -10.86 -6.98 -6.25
CA ASP A 198 -12.08 -6.48 -6.90
C ASP A 198 -12.69 -7.49 -7.89
N GLU A 199 -12.00 -8.60 -8.18
CA GLU A 199 -12.42 -9.64 -9.13
C GLU A 199 -12.72 -10.95 -8.38
N VAL A 200 -14.00 -11.39 -8.34
CA VAL A 200 -14.33 -12.69 -7.74
C VAL A 200 -13.68 -13.81 -8.58
N PRO A 201 -12.81 -14.66 -8.01
CA PRO A 201 -12.09 -15.68 -8.77
C PRO A 201 -12.98 -16.90 -9.06
N LEU A 202 -14.03 -16.71 -9.85
CA LEU A 202 -15.05 -17.74 -10.12
C LEU A 202 -14.53 -18.93 -10.95
N GLU A 203 -13.49 -18.72 -11.76
CA GLU A 203 -13.03 -19.73 -12.74
C GLU A 203 -11.86 -20.60 -12.24
N CYS A 204 -11.24 -20.25 -11.11
CA CYS A 204 -9.89 -20.74 -10.76
C CYS A 204 -9.77 -21.46 -9.41
N THR A 205 -10.84 -21.63 -8.64
CA THR A 205 -10.77 -22.18 -7.27
C THR A 205 -12.04 -22.90 -6.83
N THR A 206 -11.88 -23.87 -5.92
CA THR A 206 -12.96 -24.60 -5.26
C THR A 206 -13.63 -23.80 -4.15
N ASP A 207 -12.97 -22.76 -3.63
CA ASP A 207 -13.51 -21.80 -2.66
C ASP A 207 -13.07 -20.36 -3.05
N PRO A 208 -13.89 -19.66 -3.86
CA PRO A 208 -13.61 -18.29 -4.31
C PRO A 208 -13.41 -17.30 -3.17
N TRP A 209 -14.16 -17.45 -2.08
CA TRP A 209 -14.14 -16.54 -0.93
C TRP A 209 -12.89 -16.74 -0.10
N LEU A 210 -12.46 -18.00 0.11
CA LEU A 210 -11.20 -18.27 0.81
C LEU A 210 -10.01 -17.77 -0.01
N THR A 211 -10.04 -17.92 -1.34
CA THR A 211 -9.03 -17.33 -2.23
C THR A 211 -8.99 -15.80 -2.11
N MET A 212 -10.16 -15.15 -2.05
CA MET A 212 -10.25 -13.71 -1.82
C MET A 212 -9.62 -13.30 -0.48
N LEU A 213 -9.93 -14.03 0.60
CA LEU A 213 -9.31 -13.79 1.91
C LEU A 213 -7.79 -13.97 1.87
N ARG A 214 -7.28 -14.96 1.12
CA ARG A 214 -5.85 -15.19 0.93
C ARG A 214 -5.16 -14.08 0.14
N TYR A 215 -5.82 -13.47 -0.87
CA TYR A 215 -5.28 -12.27 -1.52
C TYR A 215 -5.19 -11.09 -0.54
N ILE A 216 -6.19 -10.93 0.33
CA ILE A 216 -6.15 -9.90 1.36
C ILE A 216 -5.05 -10.18 2.41
N ASP A 217 -4.86 -11.44 2.83
CA ASP A 217 -3.76 -11.87 3.72
C ASP A 217 -2.40 -11.53 3.09
N ALA A 218 -2.18 -11.95 1.84
CA ALA A 218 -0.95 -11.67 1.11
C ALA A 218 -0.68 -10.17 1.02
N ARG A 219 -1.71 -9.34 0.80
CA ARG A 219 -1.57 -7.88 0.77
C ARG A 219 -1.12 -7.33 2.13
N VAL A 220 -1.70 -7.82 3.23
CA VAL A 220 -1.31 -7.43 4.60
C VAL A 220 0.15 -7.82 4.88
N ARG A 221 0.58 -9.02 4.46
CA ARG A 221 1.97 -9.47 4.63
C ARG A 221 2.95 -8.61 3.84
N VAL A 222 2.65 -8.25 2.59
CA VAL A 222 3.53 -7.38 1.80
C VAL A 222 3.67 -5.99 2.43
N PHE A 223 2.61 -5.43 3.03
CA PHE A 223 2.74 -4.20 3.81
C PHE A 223 3.66 -4.36 5.04
N GLN A 224 3.58 -5.49 5.75
CA GLN A 224 4.45 -5.79 6.88
C GLN A 224 5.92 -5.96 6.45
N GLU A 225 6.16 -6.62 5.32
CA GLU A 225 7.49 -6.78 4.72
C GLU A 225 8.11 -5.46 4.22
N LEU A 226 7.27 -4.44 4.00
CA LEU A 226 7.68 -3.07 3.68
C LEU A 226 7.82 -2.19 4.94
N ASP A 227 7.63 -2.76 6.13
CA ASP A 227 7.55 -2.06 7.44
C ASP A 227 6.63 -0.84 7.37
N ARG A 228 5.48 -1.01 6.71
CA ARG A 228 4.57 0.09 6.41
C ARG A 228 3.22 -0.08 7.06
N GLU A 229 2.95 0.85 7.97
CA GLU A 229 1.63 1.01 8.57
C GLU A 229 1.04 2.36 8.15
N ASP A 230 0.11 2.33 7.19
CA ASP A 230 -0.55 3.53 6.67
C ASP A 230 -2.08 3.35 6.53
N ARG A 231 -2.74 4.33 5.88
CA ARG A 231 -4.17 4.27 5.60
C ARG A 231 -4.56 3.04 4.77
N ASN A 232 -3.71 2.60 3.84
CA ASN A 232 -3.95 1.46 2.95
C ASN A 232 -3.78 0.13 3.68
N TYR A 233 -2.82 0.03 4.60
CA TYR A 233 -2.70 -1.12 5.50
C TYR A 233 -3.97 -1.31 6.34
N GLY A 234 -4.48 -0.22 6.93
CA GLY A 234 -5.78 -0.22 7.61
C GLY A 234 -6.94 -0.61 6.68
N GLY A 235 -6.90 -0.12 5.43
CA GLY A 235 -7.84 -0.51 4.37
C GLY A 235 -7.84 -2.01 4.10
N ALA A 236 -6.67 -2.64 4.10
CA ALA A 236 -6.56 -4.07 3.82
C ALA A 236 -7.24 -4.94 4.89
N LEU A 237 -7.06 -4.58 6.16
CA LEU A 237 -7.74 -5.20 7.30
C LEU A 237 -9.25 -4.93 7.26
N ALA A 238 -9.64 -3.74 6.81
CA ALA A 238 -11.03 -3.39 6.62
C ALA A 238 -11.73 -4.20 5.51
N ASP A 239 -11.03 -4.55 4.44
CA ASP A 239 -11.54 -5.46 3.41
C ASP A 239 -11.74 -6.86 3.97
N ALA A 240 -10.78 -7.37 4.76
CA ALA A 240 -10.91 -8.66 5.45
C ALA A 240 -12.12 -8.68 6.40
N ALA A 241 -12.34 -7.59 7.13
CA ALA A 241 -13.52 -7.43 8.00
C ALA A 241 -14.82 -7.51 7.19
N ARG A 242 -14.91 -6.76 6.10
CA ARG A 242 -16.09 -6.73 5.23
C ARG A 242 -16.38 -8.10 4.61
N LEU A 243 -15.36 -8.76 4.08
CA LEU A 243 -15.47 -10.11 3.52
C LEU A 243 -15.94 -11.10 4.59
N ALA A 244 -15.25 -11.16 5.74
CA ALA A 244 -15.62 -12.09 6.81
C ALA A 244 -17.07 -11.92 7.27
N ILE A 245 -17.51 -10.67 7.49
CA ILE A 245 -18.89 -10.37 7.90
C ILE A 245 -19.90 -10.73 6.80
N MET A 246 -19.61 -10.43 5.53
CA MET A 246 -20.43 -10.83 4.39
C MET A 246 -20.60 -12.36 4.29
N MET A 247 -19.57 -13.11 4.67
CA MET A 247 -19.60 -14.57 4.73
C MET A 247 -20.20 -15.13 6.04
N GLY A 248 -20.68 -14.28 6.95
CA GLY A 248 -21.25 -14.68 8.25
C GLY A 248 -20.22 -14.99 9.34
N ASP A 249 -18.94 -14.76 9.13
CA ASP A 249 -17.86 -14.98 10.12
C ASP A 249 -17.70 -13.75 11.03
N LEU A 250 -18.62 -13.59 11.98
CA LEU A 250 -18.62 -12.42 12.87
C LEU A 250 -17.45 -12.44 13.85
N ALA A 251 -16.93 -13.63 14.19
CA ALA A 251 -15.77 -13.78 15.06
C ALA A 251 -14.50 -13.18 14.43
N ARG A 252 -14.19 -13.51 13.18
CA ARG A 252 -13.03 -12.92 12.48
C ARG A 252 -13.32 -11.49 12.06
N GLY A 253 -14.53 -11.22 11.57
CA GLY A 253 -14.98 -9.91 11.12
C GLY A 253 -14.75 -8.80 12.16
N ARG A 254 -15.12 -9.04 13.42
CA ARG A 254 -14.88 -8.07 14.50
C ARG A 254 -13.40 -7.83 14.80
N ILE A 255 -12.55 -8.86 14.70
CA ILE A 255 -11.13 -8.76 14.99
C ILE A 255 -10.43 -7.95 13.91
N PHE A 256 -10.73 -8.23 12.64
CA PHE A 256 -10.24 -7.42 11.53
C PHE A 256 -10.70 -5.96 11.63
N ALA A 257 -11.98 -5.72 11.95
CA ALA A 257 -12.49 -4.37 12.15
C ALA A 257 -11.80 -3.64 13.32
N LEU A 258 -11.53 -4.35 14.42
CA LEU A 258 -10.79 -3.81 15.56
C LEU A 258 -9.36 -3.42 15.17
N LYS A 259 -8.65 -4.30 14.44
CA LYS A 259 -7.30 -4.01 13.96
C LYS A 259 -7.30 -2.80 13.03
N ALA A 260 -8.19 -2.73 12.04
CA ALA A 260 -8.32 -1.59 11.14
C ALA A 260 -8.59 -0.28 11.91
N ALA A 261 -9.53 -0.30 12.85
CA ALA A 261 -9.86 0.85 13.69
C ALA A 261 -8.67 1.31 14.55
N ALA A 262 -7.85 0.38 15.05
CA ALA A 262 -6.65 0.72 15.82
C ALA A 262 -5.61 1.46 14.97
N ILE A 263 -5.39 1.02 13.71
CA ILE A 263 -4.50 1.70 12.75
C ILE A 263 -4.97 3.13 12.51
N TRP A 264 -6.23 3.32 12.09
CA TRP A 264 -6.74 4.65 11.79
C TRP A 264 -6.91 5.53 13.03
N LYS A 265 -7.20 4.98 14.20
CA LYS A 265 -7.19 5.76 15.45
C LYS A 265 -5.80 6.34 15.70
N ARG A 266 -4.74 5.56 15.49
CA ARG A 266 -3.36 6.01 15.67
C ARG A 266 -2.94 7.02 14.60
N LEU A 267 -3.33 6.81 13.34
CA LEU A 267 -2.83 7.59 12.22
C LEU A 267 -3.75 8.76 11.78
N LEU A 268 -5.02 8.74 12.15
CA LEU A 268 -6.05 9.70 11.71
C LEU A 268 -6.88 10.28 12.88
N SER A 269 -6.64 9.80 14.11
CA SER A 269 -7.41 10.09 15.33
C SER A 269 -8.81 9.43 15.41
N SER A 270 -9.43 9.54 16.58
CA SER A 270 -10.73 8.93 16.91
C SER A 270 -11.94 9.60 16.27
N ASP A 271 -11.81 10.88 15.91
CA ASP A 271 -12.85 11.67 15.25
C ASP A 271 -12.90 11.43 13.73
N ASN A 272 -11.97 10.65 13.16
CA ASN A 272 -11.98 10.29 11.75
C ASN A 272 -13.18 9.36 11.41
N PRO A 273 -13.88 9.57 10.28
CA PRO A 273 -15.03 8.75 9.89
C PRO A 273 -14.72 7.25 9.78
N LEU A 274 -13.55 6.87 9.24
CA LEU A 274 -13.14 5.46 9.12
C LEU A 274 -12.93 4.84 10.51
N THR A 275 -12.24 5.56 11.40
CA THR A 275 -12.03 5.11 12.78
C THR A 275 -13.36 4.87 13.49
N LYS A 276 -14.32 5.79 13.38
CA LYS A 276 -15.66 5.64 13.98
C LYS A 276 -16.40 4.44 13.39
N LYS A 277 -16.44 4.33 12.05
CA LYS A 277 -17.14 3.25 11.33
C LYS A 277 -16.66 1.88 11.79
N TYR A 278 -15.34 1.65 11.79
CA TYR A 278 -14.80 0.34 12.12
C TYR A 278 -14.73 0.08 13.63
N THR A 279 -14.67 1.12 14.47
CA THR A 279 -14.88 0.95 15.92
C THR A 279 -16.31 0.46 16.22
N LYS A 280 -17.32 0.99 15.51
CA LYS A 280 -18.71 0.53 15.62
C LYS A 280 -18.84 -0.91 15.10
N MET A 281 -18.29 -1.20 13.92
CA MET A 281 -18.30 -2.53 13.31
C MET A 281 -17.64 -3.59 14.20
N ALA A 282 -16.53 -3.27 14.88
CA ALA A 282 -15.86 -4.20 15.79
C ALA A 282 -16.69 -4.52 17.05
N ARG A 283 -17.49 -3.55 17.53
CA ARG A 283 -18.36 -3.73 18.72
C ARG A 283 -19.61 -4.50 18.38
N SER A 284 -20.23 -4.15 17.26
CA SER A 284 -21.50 -4.71 16.81
C SER A 284 -21.40 -4.94 15.30
N PRO A 285 -20.80 -6.06 14.88
CA PRO A 285 -20.78 -6.44 13.48
C PRO A 285 -22.22 -6.52 12.96
N PRO A 286 -22.53 -5.90 11.82
CA PRO A 286 -23.85 -6.03 11.21
C PRO A 286 -24.16 -7.51 10.92
N THR A 287 -25.38 -7.91 11.23
CA THR A 287 -25.91 -9.27 11.02
C THR A 287 -26.78 -9.39 9.79
N ASP A 288 -27.32 -8.25 9.32
CA ASP A 288 -28.27 -8.18 8.23
C ASP A 288 -27.57 -7.54 7.02
N HIS A 289 -27.32 -8.34 5.99
CA HIS A 289 -26.75 -7.90 4.72
C HIS A 289 -27.51 -8.53 3.56
N GLU A 290 -27.95 -7.71 2.60
CA GLU A 290 -28.70 -8.14 1.42
C GLU A 290 -27.93 -9.17 0.56
N ASP A 291 -26.60 -9.15 0.62
CA ASP A 291 -25.69 -10.05 -0.11
C ASP A 291 -25.04 -11.15 0.77
N GLY A 292 -25.53 -11.37 2.00
CA GLY A 292 -24.92 -12.31 2.96
C GLY A 292 -25.04 -13.78 2.51
N GLN A 293 -23.91 -14.49 2.42
CA GLN A 293 -23.90 -15.91 1.98
C GLN A 293 -23.81 -16.93 3.13
N ASP A 294 -23.55 -16.49 4.37
CA ASP A 294 -23.55 -17.33 5.58
C ASP A 294 -22.64 -18.60 5.55
N ILE A 295 -21.66 -18.65 4.63
CA ILE A 295 -20.80 -19.81 4.38
C ILE A 295 -19.82 -20.09 5.54
N TRP A 296 -19.38 -19.05 6.25
CA TRP A 296 -18.39 -19.13 7.34
C TRP A 296 -18.99 -18.76 8.70
N LYS A 297 -20.25 -19.14 8.91
CA LYS A 297 -21.05 -18.73 10.07
C LYS A 297 -20.32 -18.94 11.41
N THR A 298 -20.02 -17.83 12.09
CA THR A 298 -19.50 -17.82 13.47
C THR A 298 -20.15 -16.67 14.25
N ALA A 299 -20.35 -16.87 15.55
CA ALA A 299 -20.78 -15.82 16.44
C ALA A 299 -19.58 -15.02 16.95
N VAL A 300 -19.81 -13.77 17.35
CA VAL A 300 -18.81 -12.90 18.00
C VAL A 300 -18.13 -13.58 19.20
N THR A 301 -18.82 -14.49 19.89
CA THR A 301 -18.33 -15.25 21.04
C THR A 301 -17.33 -16.34 20.69
N ASP A 302 -17.25 -16.71 19.41
CA ASP A 302 -16.46 -17.85 18.94
C ASP A 302 -14.99 -17.48 18.67
N VAL A 303 -14.59 -16.25 19.04
CA VAL A 303 -13.17 -15.85 19.04
C VAL A 303 -12.41 -16.75 20.03
N PRO A 304 -11.41 -17.52 19.56
CA PRO A 304 -10.71 -18.49 20.40
C PRO A 304 -9.93 -17.79 21.51
N ARG A 305 -9.84 -18.46 22.66
CA ARG A 305 -9.09 -17.99 23.83
C ARG A 305 -7.90 -18.91 24.08
N GLY A 306 -6.78 -18.33 24.50
CA GLY A 306 -5.59 -19.10 24.90
C GLY A 306 -4.71 -19.59 23.74
N LEU A 307 -4.96 -19.19 22.50
CA LEU A 307 -4.05 -19.43 21.38
C LEU A 307 -2.80 -18.57 21.50
N GLY A 308 -1.65 -19.11 21.08
CA GLY A 308 -0.44 -18.32 20.88
C GLY A 308 -0.61 -17.29 19.74
N PRO A 309 0.28 -16.29 19.61
CA PRO A 309 0.17 -15.26 18.56
C PRO A 309 0.10 -15.83 17.14
N ASP A 310 0.94 -16.80 16.80
CA ASP A 310 0.99 -17.39 15.46
C ASP A 310 -0.24 -18.24 15.17
N GLU A 311 -0.66 -19.07 16.13
CA GLU A 311 -1.90 -19.86 16.04
C GLU A 311 -3.14 -18.98 15.89
N PHE A 312 -3.15 -17.83 16.57
CA PHE A 312 -4.23 -16.85 16.45
C PHE A 312 -4.25 -16.20 15.07
N GLU A 313 -3.10 -15.84 14.49
CA GLU A 313 -3.04 -15.34 13.11
C GLU A 313 -3.44 -16.43 12.10
N ASP A 314 -3.04 -17.67 12.30
CA ASP A 314 -3.44 -18.79 11.45
C ASP A 314 -4.95 -19.03 11.49
N TRP A 315 -5.55 -19.00 12.68
CA TRP A 315 -6.99 -19.00 12.82
C TRP A 315 -7.61 -17.79 12.11
N LEU A 316 -7.13 -16.57 12.39
CA LEU A 316 -7.71 -15.32 11.89
C LEU A 316 -7.74 -15.28 10.35
N TRP A 317 -6.70 -15.79 9.70
CA TRP A 317 -6.56 -15.79 8.24
C TRP A 317 -6.98 -17.10 7.57
N LYS A 318 -7.54 -18.06 8.34
CA LYS A 318 -7.90 -19.40 7.84
C LYS A 318 -6.72 -20.08 7.11
N ARG A 319 -5.52 -20.00 7.69
CA ARG A 319 -4.27 -20.59 7.17
C ARG A 319 -4.10 -22.07 7.55
N GLU A 320 -5.15 -22.68 8.09
CA GLU A 320 -5.15 -24.09 8.49
C GLU A 320 -4.62 -24.97 7.34
N LYS A 321 -3.51 -25.66 7.60
CA LYS A 321 -2.84 -26.47 6.60
C LYS A 321 -3.69 -27.71 6.33
N PRO A 322 -3.85 -28.14 5.06
CA PRO A 322 -4.23 -29.51 4.78
C PRO A 322 -3.30 -30.44 5.57
N ARG A 323 -3.85 -31.44 6.25
CA ARG A 323 -3.01 -32.53 6.77
C ARG A 323 -2.37 -33.17 5.54
N LEU A 324 -1.07 -32.94 5.35
CA LEU A 324 -0.27 -33.65 4.35
C LEU A 324 -0.39 -35.14 4.66
N VAL A 325 -1.24 -35.84 3.93
CA VAL A 325 -1.21 -37.29 3.86
C VAL A 325 -0.08 -37.58 2.89
N MET A 326 1.10 -37.92 3.40
CA MET A 326 2.19 -38.43 2.56
C MET A 326 1.72 -39.75 1.93
N THR A 327 1.12 -39.69 0.75
CA THR A 327 0.77 -40.86 -0.03
C THR A 327 1.98 -41.32 -0.82
N GLY A 328 2.80 -42.15 -0.17
CA GLY A 328 3.81 -42.99 -0.83
C GLY A 328 5.11 -42.28 -1.23
N GLU A 329 6.23 -42.94 -0.98
CA GLU A 329 7.52 -42.51 -1.52
C GLU A 329 7.46 -42.51 -3.05
N ILE A 330 7.55 -41.34 -3.68
CA ILE A 330 7.82 -41.24 -5.11
C ILE A 330 9.25 -41.75 -5.33
N VAL A 331 9.37 -43.02 -5.74
CA VAL A 331 10.65 -43.61 -6.14
C VAL A 331 10.98 -43.16 -7.57
N LEU A 332 11.54 -41.96 -7.69
CA LEU A 332 12.16 -41.49 -8.94
C LEU A 332 13.36 -42.40 -9.28
N LYS A 333 13.23 -43.21 -10.34
CA LYS A 333 14.26 -44.17 -10.78
C LYS A 333 15.61 -43.52 -11.20
N ARG A 334 15.67 -42.20 -11.37
CA ARG A 334 16.88 -41.44 -11.76
C ARG A 334 16.98 -40.10 -11.01
N ARG A 335 17.29 -40.14 -9.71
CA ARG A 335 17.44 -38.94 -8.86
C ARG A 335 18.59 -38.03 -9.27
N ASN A 336 19.67 -38.58 -9.85
CA ASN A 336 20.92 -37.85 -10.13
C ASN A 336 20.82 -36.75 -11.22
N PHE A 337 19.65 -36.55 -11.83
CA PHE A 337 19.40 -35.47 -12.81
C PHE A 337 18.78 -34.21 -12.20
N PHE A 338 18.23 -34.32 -10.99
CA PHE A 338 17.54 -33.23 -10.31
C PHE A 338 18.38 -32.80 -9.11
N PHE A 339 18.67 -31.51 -9.01
CA PHE A 339 19.47 -30.93 -7.94
C PHE A 339 18.56 -30.21 -6.93
N PRO A 340 18.88 -30.22 -5.62
CA PRO A 340 18.21 -29.33 -4.67
C PRO A 340 18.46 -27.87 -5.06
N PHE A 341 17.56 -26.98 -4.66
CA PHE A 341 17.66 -25.57 -5.06
C PHE A 341 18.98 -24.92 -4.63
N SER A 342 19.53 -25.33 -3.47
CA SER A 342 20.82 -24.83 -2.98
C SER A 342 22.05 -25.27 -3.78
N GLU A 343 21.90 -26.25 -4.68
CA GLU A 343 22.98 -26.72 -5.56
C GLU A 343 22.82 -26.21 -7.00
N LEU A 344 21.78 -25.41 -7.27
CA LEU A 344 21.61 -24.73 -8.55
C LEU A 344 22.66 -23.59 -8.68
N PRO A 345 23.25 -23.41 -9.87
CA PRO A 345 24.25 -22.37 -10.09
C PRO A 345 23.62 -20.98 -9.99
N HIS A 346 24.26 -20.08 -9.24
CA HIS A 346 23.79 -18.71 -9.10
C HIS A 346 24.01 -17.93 -10.40
N LYS A 347 23.16 -16.94 -10.69
CA LYS A 347 23.29 -16.04 -11.86
C LYS A 347 24.69 -15.43 -12.03
N ASN A 348 25.46 -15.29 -10.94
CA ASN A 348 26.78 -14.67 -10.88
C ASN A 348 27.96 -15.65 -10.63
N ASP A 349 27.74 -16.97 -10.74
CA ASP A 349 28.82 -17.94 -10.56
C ASP A 349 29.82 -17.87 -11.73
N ILE A 350 30.88 -17.09 -11.55
CA ILE A 350 32.05 -17.02 -12.44
C ILE A 350 33.04 -18.12 -11.99
N ARG A 351 33.50 -18.99 -12.89
CA ARG A 351 34.68 -19.82 -12.61
C ARG A 351 35.91 -18.90 -12.53
N GLY A 352 36.88 -19.24 -11.70
CA GLY A 352 38.17 -18.54 -11.61
C GLY A 352 39.01 -18.50 -12.91
N ASP A 353 38.48 -18.97 -14.05
CA ASP A 353 39.06 -18.90 -15.38
C ASP A 353 38.41 -17.84 -16.31
N GLY A 354 37.40 -17.10 -15.84
CA GLY A 354 36.77 -16.01 -16.59
C GLY A 354 35.83 -16.44 -17.72
N SER A 355 35.48 -17.73 -17.82
CA SER A 355 34.52 -18.23 -18.81
C SER A 355 33.09 -18.32 -18.25
N PHE A 356 32.11 -17.84 -19.03
CA PHE A 356 30.69 -18.13 -18.77
C PHE A 356 30.42 -19.59 -19.17
N LYS A 357 29.96 -20.44 -18.24
CA LYS A 357 29.62 -21.84 -18.53
C LYS A 357 28.67 -21.93 -19.73
N ASN A 358 28.95 -22.85 -20.66
CA ASN A 358 27.88 -23.60 -21.34
C ASN A 358 27.07 -24.28 -20.23
N ARG A 359 25.96 -23.65 -19.81
CA ARG A 359 25.07 -24.19 -18.78
C ARG A 359 24.46 -25.48 -19.32
N ARG A 360 24.79 -26.63 -18.73
CA ARG A 360 23.96 -27.84 -18.94
C ARG A 360 22.54 -27.45 -18.52
N HIS A 361 21.52 -27.83 -19.28
CA HIS A 361 20.15 -27.59 -18.86
C HIS A 361 19.91 -28.23 -17.48
N TRP A 362 19.57 -27.43 -16.49
CA TRP A 362 19.28 -27.89 -15.12
C TRP A 362 17.77 -28.00 -14.96
N CYS A 363 17.31 -28.97 -14.17
CA CYS A 363 15.91 -29.11 -13.85
C CYS A 363 15.76 -29.14 -12.33
N PHE A 364 15.08 -28.12 -11.79
CA PHE A 364 14.60 -28.15 -10.42
C PHE A 364 13.26 -28.88 -10.39
N LEU A 365 13.15 -29.89 -9.54
CA LEU A 365 11.91 -30.63 -9.34
C LEU A 365 11.39 -30.36 -7.93
N GLY A 366 10.15 -29.90 -7.84
CA GLY A 366 9.52 -29.64 -6.55
C GLY A 366 8.03 -29.96 -6.56
N GLU A 367 7.48 -30.21 -5.38
CA GLU A 367 6.06 -30.35 -5.16
C GLU A 367 5.48 -29.02 -4.66
N ILE A 368 4.39 -28.55 -5.27
CA ILE A 368 3.74 -27.31 -4.88
C ILE A 368 3.00 -27.51 -3.55
N LEU A 369 3.36 -26.73 -2.54
CA LEU A 369 2.86 -26.90 -1.17
C LEU A 369 1.55 -26.19 -0.89
N GLU A 370 1.29 -25.09 -1.58
CA GLU A 370 0.12 -24.23 -1.36
C GLU A 370 -0.53 -23.87 -2.69
N TYR A 371 -1.82 -23.53 -2.66
CA TYR A 371 -2.47 -22.99 -3.85
C TYR A 371 -1.71 -21.73 -4.29
N PRO A 372 -1.20 -21.68 -5.52
CA PRO A 372 -0.51 -20.51 -6.01
C PRO A 372 -1.46 -19.33 -5.99
N LEU A 373 -1.19 -18.35 -5.12
CA LEU A 373 -1.78 -17.04 -5.32
C LEU A 373 -1.11 -16.44 -6.55
N PHE A 374 -1.91 -16.07 -7.54
CA PHE A 374 -1.38 -15.42 -8.72
C PHE A 374 -1.03 -13.97 -8.38
N ILE A 375 0.20 -13.76 -7.93
CA ILE A 375 0.73 -12.47 -7.49
C ILE A 375 1.97 -12.21 -8.35
N LEU A 376 2.15 -11.01 -8.90
CA LEU A 376 3.29 -10.72 -9.79
C LEU A 376 4.48 -10.10 -9.01
N PRO A 377 5.72 -10.60 -9.18
CA PRO A 377 6.11 -11.80 -9.94
C PRO A 377 5.63 -13.08 -9.26
N MET A 378 5.15 -14.04 -10.06
CA MET A 378 4.60 -15.29 -9.53
C MET A 378 5.64 -16.00 -8.68
N SER A 379 5.22 -16.43 -7.49
CA SER A 379 6.07 -17.14 -6.54
C SER A 379 5.36 -18.39 -6.05
N LEU A 380 6.06 -19.52 -6.06
CA LEU A 380 5.55 -20.80 -5.58
C LEU A 380 6.33 -21.23 -4.34
N GLU A 381 5.63 -21.59 -3.26
CA GLU A 381 6.25 -22.38 -2.20
C GLU A 381 6.27 -23.85 -2.66
N VAL A 382 7.47 -24.39 -2.81
CA VAL A 382 7.70 -25.75 -3.28
C VAL A 382 8.56 -26.51 -2.29
N MET A 383 8.32 -27.81 -2.18
CA MET A 383 9.18 -28.74 -1.47
C MET A 383 10.07 -29.46 -2.48
N ASP A 384 11.38 -29.38 -2.30
CA ASP A 384 12.30 -30.12 -3.15
C ASP A 384 12.35 -31.62 -2.78
N MET A 385 13.07 -32.39 -3.59
CA MET A 385 13.27 -33.83 -3.40
C MET A 385 14.00 -34.22 -2.10
N HIS A 386 14.52 -33.26 -1.33
CA HIS A 386 15.13 -33.44 -0.02
C HIS A 386 14.21 -32.95 1.12
N ASN A 387 12.93 -32.73 0.83
CA ASN A 387 11.94 -32.20 1.76
C ASN A 387 12.26 -30.78 2.27
N LYS A 388 13.07 -30.03 1.54
CA LYS A 388 13.38 -28.63 1.87
C LYS A 388 12.39 -27.71 1.18
N LYS A 389 11.74 -26.86 1.98
CA LYS A 389 10.89 -25.78 1.46
C LYS A 389 11.73 -24.69 0.81
N THR A 390 11.33 -24.28 -0.38
CA THR A 390 11.95 -23.21 -1.17
C THR A 390 10.87 -22.37 -1.82
N LYS A 391 11.09 -21.06 -1.94
CA LYS A 391 10.24 -20.18 -2.74
C LYS A 391 10.87 -20.03 -4.12
N VAL A 392 10.15 -20.42 -5.17
CA VAL A 392 10.60 -20.24 -6.56
C VAL A 392 9.88 -19.05 -7.19
N HIS A 393 10.65 -18.11 -7.70
CA HIS A 393 10.17 -16.86 -8.29
C HIS A 393 10.25 -16.90 -9.82
N PHE A 394 9.18 -16.44 -10.49
CA PHE A 394 9.07 -16.39 -11.94
C PHE A 394 9.42 -14.98 -12.44
N TYR A 395 10.64 -14.82 -12.94
CA TYR A 395 11.12 -13.58 -13.57
C TYR A 395 11.12 -13.65 -15.10
N THR A 396 10.07 -14.23 -15.67
CA THR A 396 9.86 -14.25 -17.12
C THR A 396 9.52 -12.84 -17.64
N GLU A 397 9.55 -12.62 -18.96
CA GLU A 397 9.16 -11.33 -19.56
C GLU A 397 7.78 -10.88 -19.12
N THR A 398 6.84 -11.83 -19.02
CA THR A 398 5.47 -11.60 -18.57
C THR A 398 5.29 -11.81 -17.05
N ARG A 399 6.38 -12.00 -16.29
CA ARG A 399 6.42 -12.09 -14.82
C ARG A 399 5.52 -13.20 -14.22
N GLY A 400 5.27 -14.25 -14.99
CA GLY A 400 4.35 -15.33 -14.66
C GLY A 400 2.93 -15.14 -15.19
N TYR A 401 2.62 -14.06 -15.92
CA TYR A 401 1.30 -13.88 -16.56
C TYR A 401 0.93 -15.04 -17.50
N GLU A 402 1.93 -15.60 -18.17
CA GLU A 402 1.84 -16.72 -19.11
C GLU A 402 1.33 -18.02 -18.47
N VAL A 403 1.46 -18.18 -17.15
CA VAL A 403 0.92 -19.35 -16.44
C VAL A 403 -0.46 -19.10 -15.83
N LYS A 404 -1.12 -17.96 -16.07
CA LYS A 404 -2.45 -17.63 -15.52
C LYS A 404 -3.52 -18.67 -15.88
N ASN A 405 -3.42 -19.23 -17.08
CA ASN A 405 -4.37 -20.24 -17.57
C ASN A 405 -4.04 -21.65 -17.06
N TYR A 406 -2.85 -21.84 -16.50
CA TYR A 406 -2.43 -23.07 -15.87
C TYR A 406 -2.77 -22.97 -14.37
N HIS A 407 -3.42 -23.99 -13.84
CA HIS A 407 -3.89 -23.98 -12.45
C HIS A 407 -3.13 -25.05 -11.66
N PRO A 408 -1.89 -24.76 -11.23
CA PRO A 408 -1.16 -25.71 -10.41
C PRO A 408 -1.96 -25.95 -9.13
N ARG A 409 -2.29 -27.21 -8.87
CA ARG A 409 -2.93 -27.60 -7.62
C ARG A 409 -1.84 -27.88 -6.59
N PRO A 410 -2.09 -27.69 -5.29
CA PRO A 410 -1.27 -28.33 -4.26
C PRO A 410 -1.05 -29.80 -4.62
N GLU A 411 0.12 -30.35 -4.28
CA GLU A 411 0.54 -31.73 -4.60
C GLU A 411 0.91 -31.95 -6.09
N SER A 412 0.75 -30.95 -6.95
CA SER A 412 1.29 -31.01 -8.31
C SER A 412 2.81 -30.92 -8.27
N THR A 413 3.49 -31.79 -9.02
CA THR A 413 4.93 -31.69 -9.25
C THR A 413 5.22 -30.66 -10.33
N ILE A 414 6.12 -29.72 -10.06
CA ILE A 414 6.65 -28.77 -11.04
C ILE A 414 8.10 -29.12 -11.39
N ALA A 415 8.41 -29.04 -12.69
CA ALA A 415 9.76 -29.14 -13.23
C ALA A 415 10.14 -27.78 -13.83
N ILE A 416 11.18 -27.14 -13.30
CA ILE A 416 11.62 -25.81 -13.72
C ILE A 416 12.97 -25.94 -14.38
N LEU A 417 13.01 -25.63 -15.68
CA LEU A 417 14.21 -25.69 -16.49
C LEU A 417 15.01 -24.40 -16.34
N ASP A 418 16.33 -24.52 -16.24
CA ASP A 418 17.27 -23.39 -16.20
C ASP A 418 17.00 -22.37 -15.07
N ALA A 419 16.51 -22.86 -13.92
CA ALA A 419 16.41 -22.08 -12.69
C ALA A 419 17.80 -21.59 -12.23
N THR A 420 17.90 -20.34 -11.77
CA THR A 420 19.15 -19.64 -11.41
C THR A 420 19.05 -18.89 -10.11
#